data_AF-A0A957M6D4-F1
#
_entry.id   AF-A0A957M6D4-F1
#
_cell.length_a   1.000
_cell.length_b   1.000
_cell.length_c   1.000
_cell.angle_alpha   90.00
_cell.angle_beta   90.00
_cell.angle_gamma   90.00
#
_symmetry.space_group_name_H-M   'P 1'
#
loop_
_entity.id
_entity.type
_entity.pdbx_description
1 polymer ?
#
loop_
_entity_poly.entity_id
_entity_poly.type
_entity_poly.pdbx_seq_one_letter_code
_entity_poly.pdbx_strand_id
1 'polypeptide(L)'
;MNTDATIIRIGRALLDGFNAKDLSEWESLLAEEYTGSYPGLRRGADRQVATAYNAVFVPAFPDLHFAVERTFADGDMIVYQWMSTGTHTGPLELPTGTVAATGKHCTVPGVLVATVKDGKIVREETYWNQLELLAQLGIM
;
A
#
# COMPACT_ATOMS: atom_id res chain seq x y z
N MET A 1 -22.62 10.38 11.02
CA MET A 1 -21.83 10.13 9.79
C MET A 1 -22.37 8.86 9.15
N ASN A 2 -22.50 8.82 7.82
CA ASN A 2 -22.95 7.62 7.11
C ASN A 2 -21.90 6.50 7.24
N THR A 3 -22.30 5.27 7.54
CA THR A 3 -21.41 4.12 7.79
C THR A 3 -20.44 3.91 6.62
N ASP A 4 -20.90 4.07 5.39
CA ASP A 4 -20.09 3.95 4.17
C ASP A 4 -18.91 4.95 4.14
N ALA A 5 -19.14 6.20 4.57
CA ALA A 5 -18.10 7.22 4.55
C ALA A 5 -16.98 6.92 5.56
N THR A 6 -17.33 6.33 6.71
CA THR A 6 -16.36 5.95 7.74
C THR A 6 -15.49 4.78 7.28
N ILE A 7 -16.09 3.70 6.73
CA ILE A 7 -15.33 2.53 6.29
C ILE A 7 -14.46 2.86 5.07
N ILE A 8 -14.91 3.74 4.18
CA ILE A 8 -14.11 4.24 3.06
C ILE A 8 -12.87 4.93 3.62
N ARG A 9 -13.02 5.89 4.54
CA ARG A 9 -11.86 6.56 5.15
C ARG A 9 -10.89 5.58 5.80
N ILE A 10 -11.39 4.63 6.58
CA ILE A 10 -10.55 3.64 7.27
C ILE A 10 -9.81 2.76 6.26
N GLY A 11 -10.51 2.21 5.26
CA GLY A 11 -9.90 1.36 4.23
C GLY A 11 -8.90 2.08 3.34
N ARG A 12 -8.89 3.42 3.33
CA ARG A 12 -7.92 4.24 2.59
C ARG A 12 -6.65 4.53 3.39
N ALA A 13 -6.64 4.26 4.70
CA ALA A 13 -5.58 4.73 5.61
C ALA A 13 -4.16 4.37 5.14
N LEU A 14 -3.94 3.21 4.50
CA LEU A 14 -2.64 2.85 3.94
C LEU A 14 -2.19 3.84 2.85
N LEU A 15 -3.06 4.15 1.89
CA LEU A 15 -2.77 5.05 0.78
C LEU A 15 -2.56 6.49 1.28
N ASP A 16 -3.39 6.92 2.23
CA ASP A 16 -3.28 8.24 2.86
C ASP A 16 -1.99 8.34 3.69
N GLY A 17 -1.60 7.29 4.39
CA GLY A 17 -0.34 7.21 5.13
C GLY A 17 0.88 7.28 4.22
N PHE A 18 0.85 6.59 3.07
CA PHE A 18 1.90 6.75 2.05
C PHE A 18 2.01 8.19 1.55
N ASN A 19 0.87 8.84 1.28
CA ASN A 19 0.85 10.25 0.87
C ASN A 19 1.43 11.17 1.95
N ALA A 20 1.07 10.93 3.21
CA ALA A 20 1.53 11.68 4.37
C ALA A 20 2.98 11.36 4.80
N LYS A 21 3.58 10.28 4.26
CA LYS A 21 4.88 9.73 4.68
C LYS A 21 4.88 9.27 6.15
N ASP A 22 3.70 8.87 6.63
CA ASP A 22 3.48 8.41 8.01
C ASP A 22 2.42 7.30 7.99
N LEU A 23 2.83 6.08 8.32
CA LEU A 23 1.96 4.91 8.34
C LEU A 23 1.31 4.66 9.70
N SER A 24 1.57 5.50 10.71
CA SER A 24 1.14 5.26 12.10
C SER A 24 -0.39 5.17 12.27
N GLU A 25 -1.15 6.00 11.55
CA GLU A 25 -2.62 5.91 11.57
C GLU A 25 -3.09 4.56 11.02
N TRP A 26 -2.57 4.14 9.86
CA TRP A 26 -2.89 2.84 9.27
C TRP A 26 -2.56 1.69 10.22
N GLU A 27 -1.36 1.69 10.81
CA GLU A 27 -0.95 0.68 11.80
C GLU A 27 -1.89 0.61 12.99
N SER A 28 -2.33 1.77 13.49
CA SER A 28 -3.27 1.85 14.61
C SER A 28 -4.66 1.31 14.28
N LEU A 29 -5.04 1.30 12.99
CA LEU A 29 -6.33 0.83 12.49
C LEU A 29 -6.34 -0.68 12.20
N LEU A 30 -5.20 -1.35 12.21
CA LEU A 30 -5.15 -2.81 12.02
C LEU A 30 -5.78 -3.54 13.23
N ALA A 31 -6.66 -4.51 12.95
CA ALA A 31 -7.22 -5.41 13.95
C ALA A 31 -6.15 -6.34 14.53
N GLU A 32 -6.40 -6.94 15.71
CA GLU A 32 -5.45 -7.87 16.32
C GLU A 32 -5.22 -9.11 15.44
N GLU A 33 -6.31 -9.62 14.86
CA GLU A 33 -6.42 -10.75 13.95
C GLU A 33 -6.20 -10.41 12.47
N TYR A 34 -5.63 -9.22 12.19
CA TYR A 34 -5.42 -8.73 10.84
C TYR A 34 -4.64 -9.73 9.96
N THR A 35 -5.05 -9.83 8.68
CA THR A 35 -4.34 -10.59 7.65
C THR A 35 -4.11 -9.79 6.37
N GLY A 36 -2.87 -9.77 5.90
CA GLY A 36 -2.44 -9.10 4.68
C GLY A 36 -2.07 -10.07 3.55
N SER A 37 -2.20 -9.61 2.32
CA SER A 37 -1.65 -10.24 1.12
C SER A 37 -1.00 -9.18 0.24
N TYR A 38 0.30 -9.32 -0.01
CA TYR A 38 1.07 -8.39 -0.82
C TYR A 38 1.89 -9.12 -1.89
N PRO A 39 2.16 -8.49 -3.04
CA PRO A 39 2.96 -9.12 -4.09
C PRO A 39 4.37 -9.46 -3.61
N GLY A 40 4.81 -10.70 -3.85
CA GLY A 40 6.09 -11.22 -3.38
C GLY A 40 6.06 -11.85 -1.97
N LEU A 41 4.94 -11.79 -1.25
CA LEU A 41 4.77 -12.42 0.06
C LEU A 41 3.79 -13.60 0.00
N ARG A 42 3.94 -14.55 0.94
CA ARG A 42 2.92 -15.56 1.20
C ARG A 42 1.68 -14.88 1.78
N ARG A 43 0.49 -15.31 1.35
CA ARG A 43 -0.79 -14.85 1.91
C ARG A 43 -0.84 -15.07 3.43
N GLY A 44 -1.50 -14.15 4.13
CA GLY A 44 -1.67 -14.22 5.59
C GLY A 44 -0.52 -13.55 6.34
N ALA A 45 0.01 -12.45 5.80
CA ALA A 45 0.92 -11.58 6.54
C ALA A 45 0.20 -11.04 7.77
N ASP A 46 0.83 -11.15 8.94
CA ASP A 46 0.33 -10.46 10.14
C ASP A 46 0.66 -8.96 10.08
N ARG A 47 0.30 -8.23 11.14
CA ARG A 47 0.57 -6.80 11.26
C ARG A 47 2.06 -6.47 11.10
N GLN A 48 2.94 -7.26 11.71
CA GLN A 48 4.38 -7.00 11.69
C GLN A 48 4.95 -7.16 10.27
N VAL A 49 4.56 -8.23 9.58
CA VAL A 49 4.99 -8.50 8.20
C VAL A 49 4.42 -7.45 7.24
N ALA A 50 3.17 -7.04 7.41
CA ALA A 50 2.54 -6.00 6.60
C ALA A 50 3.22 -4.63 6.79
N THR A 51 3.49 -4.23 8.03
CA THR A 51 4.23 -3.00 8.33
C THR A 51 5.61 -3.02 7.69
N ALA A 52 6.36 -4.12 7.86
CA ALA A 52 7.70 -4.25 7.28
C ALA A 52 7.67 -4.19 5.75
N TYR A 53 6.66 -4.78 5.11
CA TYR A 53 6.49 -4.73 3.66
C TYR A 53 6.27 -3.30 3.15
N ASN A 54 5.41 -2.53 3.82
CA ASN A 54 5.05 -1.19 3.36
C ASN A 54 6.10 -0.13 3.72
N ALA A 55 6.82 -0.31 4.84
CA ALA A 55 7.78 0.67 5.35
C ALA A 55 8.95 0.97 4.38
N VAL A 56 9.30 0.04 3.49
CA VAL A 56 10.43 0.21 2.56
C VAL A 56 10.19 1.26 1.47
N PHE A 57 8.92 1.56 1.14
CA PHE A 57 8.61 2.43 0.00
C PHE A 57 8.78 3.92 0.30
N VAL A 58 8.50 4.36 1.52
CA VAL A 58 8.65 5.78 1.94
C VAL A 58 10.09 6.28 1.79
N PRO A 59 11.14 5.59 2.29
CA PRO A 59 12.51 6.03 2.09
C PRO A 59 12.98 5.86 0.64
N ALA A 60 12.51 4.84 -0.08
CA ALA A 60 12.87 4.61 -1.49
C ALA A 60 12.33 5.72 -2.41
N PHE A 61 11.12 6.20 -2.15
CA PHE A 61 10.39 7.22 -2.91
C PHE A 61 9.88 8.34 -1.98
N PRO A 62 10.73 9.31 -1.58
CA PRO A 62 10.34 10.37 -0.65
C PRO A 62 9.21 11.29 -1.16
N ASP A 63 8.99 11.34 -2.48
CA ASP A 63 7.91 12.06 -3.17
C ASP A 63 6.74 11.14 -3.58
N LEU A 64 6.67 9.91 -3.05
CA LEU A 64 5.63 8.94 -3.37
C LEU A 64 4.23 9.53 -3.21
N HIS A 65 3.39 9.37 -4.22
CA HIS A 65 2.01 9.82 -4.18
C HIS A 65 1.09 8.76 -4.77
N PHE A 66 -0.03 8.51 -4.11
CA PHE A 66 -1.11 7.65 -4.57
C PHE A 66 -2.33 8.49 -4.91
N ALA A 67 -2.75 8.45 -6.17
CA ALA A 67 -4.00 8.98 -6.65
C ALA A 67 -5.04 7.86 -6.71
N VAL A 68 -6.14 7.99 -5.97
CA VAL A 68 -7.27 7.05 -6.04
C VAL A 68 -8.13 7.40 -7.26
N GLU A 69 -8.20 6.48 -8.22
CA GLU A 69 -8.96 6.66 -9.46
C GLU A 69 -10.41 6.18 -9.33
N ARG A 70 -10.62 5.08 -8.60
CA ARG A 70 -11.95 4.50 -8.37
C ARG A 70 -12.07 3.98 -6.96
N THR A 71 -13.28 4.08 -6.43
CA THR A 71 -13.65 3.53 -5.12
C THR A 71 -14.95 2.75 -5.29
N PHE A 72 -14.96 1.52 -4.77
CA PHE A 72 -16.15 0.69 -4.66
C PHE A 72 -16.27 0.25 -3.21
N ALA A 73 -17.48 0.31 -2.66
CA ALA A 73 -17.76 -0.18 -1.31
C ALA A 73 -19.05 -1.01 -1.36
N ASP A 74 -19.02 -2.18 -0.74
CA ASP A 74 -20.17 -3.05 -0.56
C ASP A 74 -20.06 -3.76 0.79
N GLY A 75 -21.01 -3.48 1.69
CA GLY A 75 -20.94 -3.90 3.09
C GLY A 75 -19.62 -3.47 3.74
N ASP A 76 -18.88 -4.43 4.28
CA ASP A 76 -17.61 -4.22 4.99
C ASP A 76 -16.39 -4.15 4.05
N MET A 77 -16.57 -4.40 2.75
CA MET A 77 -15.49 -4.50 1.78
C MET A 77 -15.36 -3.22 0.96
N ILE A 78 -14.12 -2.73 0.82
CA ILE A 78 -13.78 -1.54 0.05
C ILE A 78 -12.68 -1.88 -0.94
N VAL A 79 -12.82 -1.41 -2.18
CA VAL A 79 -11.84 -1.56 -3.25
C VAL A 79 -11.41 -0.20 -3.74
N TYR A 80 -10.10 0.02 -3.76
CA TYR A 80 -9.46 1.20 -4.32
C TYR A 80 -8.64 0.80 -5.53
N GLN A 81 -9.00 1.33 -6.70
CA GLN A 81 -8.06 1.38 -7.82
C GLN A 81 -7.27 2.68 -7.73
N TRP A 82 -5.95 2.59 -7.84
CA TRP A 82 -5.06 3.72 -7.68
C TRP A 82 -3.92 3.71 -8.70
N MET A 83 -3.34 4.88 -8.90
CA MET A 83 -2.07 5.09 -9.59
C MET A 83 -1.07 5.67 -8.59
N SER A 84 0.11 5.07 -8.48
CA SER A 84 1.20 5.63 -7.70
C SER A 84 2.25 6.31 -8.60
N THR A 85 2.86 7.36 -8.09
CA THR A 85 3.97 8.08 -8.74
C THR A 85 5.06 8.37 -7.72
N GLY A 86 6.32 8.37 -8.14
CA GLY A 86 7.43 8.78 -7.27
C GLY A 86 8.78 8.65 -7.97
N THR A 87 9.79 9.29 -7.41
CA THR A 87 11.17 9.28 -7.88
C THR A 87 12.02 8.41 -6.97
N HIS A 88 12.69 7.41 -7.53
CA HIS A 88 13.54 6.48 -6.78
C HIS A 88 14.86 7.13 -6.38
N THR A 89 14.87 7.83 -5.25
CA THR A 89 16.04 8.57 -4.73
C THR A 89 16.66 7.94 -3.47
N GLY A 90 16.01 6.95 -2.86
CA GLY A 90 16.54 6.18 -1.73
C GLY A 90 16.84 4.74 -2.10
N PRO A 91 17.36 3.93 -1.16
CA PRO A 91 17.50 2.50 -1.35
C PRO A 91 16.13 1.82 -1.33
N LEU A 92 15.88 0.92 -2.29
CA LEU A 92 14.70 0.06 -2.30
C LEU A 92 15.08 -1.36 -1.90
N GLU A 93 14.61 -1.80 -0.74
CA GLU A 93 14.82 -3.16 -0.24
C GLU A 93 13.86 -4.13 -0.95
N LEU A 94 14.41 -5.09 -1.69
CA LEU A 94 13.66 -6.17 -2.34
C LEU A 94 14.10 -7.53 -1.78
N PRO A 95 13.29 -8.60 -1.93
CA PRO A 95 13.70 -9.95 -1.53
C PRO A 95 14.99 -10.45 -2.21
N THR A 96 15.35 -9.89 -3.36
CA THR A 96 16.56 -10.22 -4.12
C THR A 96 17.78 -9.37 -3.72
N GLY A 97 17.62 -8.40 -2.83
CA GLY A 97 18.65 -7.46 -2.39
C GLY A 97 18.23 -6.01 -2.53
N THR A 98 19.12 -5.10 -2.11
CA THR A 98 18.89 -3.66 -2.15
C THR A 98 19.16 -3.10 -3.55
N VAL A 99 18.22 -2.34 -4.09
CA VAL A 99 18.41 -1.56 -5.32
C VAL A 99 18.83 -0.14 -4.93
N ALA A 100 20.00 0.29 -5.39
CA ALA A 100 20.46 1.67 -5.17
C ALA A 100 19.56 2.67 -5.91
N ALA A 101 19.50 3.89 -5.40
CA ALA A 101 18.74 4.99 -6.00
C ALA A 101 19.10 5.17 -7.49
N THR A 102 18.08 5.10 -8.35
CA THR A 102 18.27 5.21 -9.81
C THR A 102 18.02 6.62 -10.34
N GLY A 103 17.39 7.48 -9.54
CA GLY A 103 16.94 8.83 -9.95
C GLY A 103 15.78 8.83 -10.95
N LYS A 104 15.21 7.67 -11.26
CA LYS A 104 14.12 7.53 -12.23
C LYS A 104 12.78 7.84 -11.58
N HIS A 105 11.94 8.54 -12.34
CA HIS A 105 10.54 8.73 -12.00
C HIS A 105 9.74 7.50 -12.45
N CYS A 106 8.89 6.99 -11.57
CA CYS A 106 8.08 5.81 -11.80
C CYS A 106 6.59 6.10 -11.67
N THR A 107 5.79 5.37 -12.43
CA THR A 107 4.32 5.41 -12.38
C THR A 107 3.77 4.00 -12.46
N VAL A 108 3.02 3.58 -11.44
CA VAL A 108 2.63 2.18 -11.25
C VAL A 108 1.16 2.06 -10.86
N PRO A 109 0.34 1.31 -11.61
CA PRO A 109 -1.05 1.08 -11.24
C PRO A 109 -1.17 -0.04 -10.18
N GLY A 110 -2.24 0.04 -9.39
CA GLY A 110 -2.59 -1.03 -8.47
C GLY A 110 -4.01 -0.97 -7.94
N VAL A 111 -4.30 -1.95 -7.11
CA VAL A 111 -5.57 -2.15 -6.42
C VAL A 111 -5.30 -2.52 -4.97
N LEU A 112 -6.01 -1.88 -4.06
CA LEU A 112 -6.09 -2.25 -2.65
C LEU A 112 -7.53 -2.69 -2.35
N VAL A 113 -7.69 -3.90 -1.81
CA VAL A 113 -8.95 -4.39 -1.25
C VAL A 113 -8.81 -4.43 0.26
N ALA A 114 -9.68 -3.74 0.98
CA ALA A 114 -9.71 -3.72 2.43
C ALA A 114 -11.05 -4.28 2.94
N THR A 115 -11.03 -5.03 4.03
CA THR A 115 -12.23 -5.37 4.80
C THR A 115 -12.17 -4.68 6.15
N VAL A 116 -13.19 -3.89 6.47
CA VAL A 116 -13.26 -3.10 7.70
C VAL A 116 -14.42 -3.62 8.56
N LYS A 117 -14.11 -3.99 9.81
CA LYS A 117 -15.11 -4.42 10.81
C LYS A 117 -14.86 -3.71 12.12
N ASP A 118 -15.94 -3.25 12.76
CA ASP A 118 -15.88 -2.58 14.06
C ASP A 118 -14.86 -1.42 14.12
N GLY A 119 -14.72 -0.69 12.99
CA GLY A 119 -13.78 0.42 12.86
C GLY A 119 -12.31 0.02 12.72
N LYS A 120 -12.02 -1.26 12.46
CA LYS A 120 -10.67 -1.80 12.26
C LYS A 120 -10.54 -2.50 10.93
N ILE A 121 -9.33 -2.48 10.37
CA ILE A 121 -8.97 -3.21 9.16
C ILE A 121 -8.64 -4.65 9.57
N VAL A 122 -9.49 -5.60 9.18
CA VAL A 122 -9.29 -7.03 9.49
C VAL A 122 -8.56 -7.77 8.36
N ARG A 123 -8.59 -7.23 7.14
CA ARG A 123 -7.93 -7.83 5.99
C ARG A 123 -7.55 -6.79 4.95
N GLU A 124 -6.36 -6.93 4.37
CA GLU A 124 -5.96 -6.20 3.16
C GLU A 124 -5.37 -7.14 2.11
N GLU A 125 -5.68 -6.84 0.85
CA GLU A 125 -5.05 -7.47 -0.30
C GLU A 125 -4.62 -6.38 -1.27
N THR A 126 -3.32 -6.32 -1.56
CA THR A 126 -2.77 -5.38 -2.54
C THR A 126 -2.32 -6.13 -3.78
N TYR A 127 -2.68 -5.62 -4.95
CA TYR A 127 -2.21 -6.08 -6.25
C TYR A 127 -1.66 -4.88 -6.99
N TRP A 128 -0.41 -4.92 -7.45
CA TRP A 128 0.19 -3.82 -8.17
C TRP A 128 1.22 -4.32 -9.17
N ASN A 129 1.51 -3.51 -10.19
CA ASN A 129 2.36 -3.95 -11.29
C ASN A 129 3.86 -3.88 -10.93
N GLN A 130 4.36 -4.93 -10.27
CA GLN A 130 5.77 -5.04 -9.88
C GLN A 130 6.71 -5.05 -11.07
N LEU A 131 6.33 -5.71 -12.16
CA LEU A 131 7.16 -5.80 -13.36
C LEU A 131 7.35 -4.42 -14.00
N GLU A 132 6.30 -3.59 -14.02
CA GLU A 132 6.37 -2.22 -14.51
C GLU A 132 7.37 -1.38 -13.69
N LEU A 133 7.33 -1.50 -12.36
CA LEU A 133 8.31 -0.82 -11.51
C LEU A 133 9.74 -1.26 -11.84
N LEU A 134 9.99 -2.57 -11.88
CA LEU A 134 11.33 -3.11 -12.14
C LEU A 134 11.85 -2.70 -13.52
N ALA A 135 10.99 -2.71 -14.54
CA ALA A 135 11.32 -2.27 -15.89
C ALA A 135 11.65 -0.76 -15.93
N GLN A 136 10.83 0.09 -15.29
CA GLN A 136 11.10 1.52 -15.20
C GLN A 136 12.40 1.82 -14.45
N LEU A 137 12.70 1.07 -13.38
CA LEU A 137 13.97 1.14 -12.66
C LEU A 137 15.16 0.66 -13.52
N GLY A 138 14.91 -0.11 -14.58
CA GLY A 138 15.94 -0.63 -15.51
C GLY A 138 16.75 -1.78 -14.93
N ILE A 139 16.12 -2.59 -14.08
CA ILE A 139 16.72 -3.77 -13.45
C ILE A 139 16.08 -5.08 -13.93
N MET A 140 15.32 -5.00 -15.03
CA MET A 140 14.76 -6.11 -15.79
C MET A 140 14.79 -5.79 -17.28
#